data_AF-A0A8X7NZ81-F1
#
_entry.id   AF-A0A8X7NZ81-F1
#
_cell.length_a   1.000
_cell.length_b   1.000
_cell.length_c   1.000
_cell.angle_alpha   90.00
_cell.angle_beta   90.00
_cell.angle_gamma   90.00
#
_symmetry.space_group_name_H-M   'P 1'
#
loop_
_entity.id
_entity.type
_entity.pdbx_description
1 polymer ?
#
loop_
_entity_poly.entity_id
_entity_poly.type
_entity_poly.pdbx_seq_one_letter_code
_entity_poly.pdbx_strand_id
1 'polypeptide(L)'
;MASISAVVSSAQQDTATWCAHKLGLATVPRNWDLVIHWILSLPKRSPSTVAIYQVWSAVLFEVWKERNRHSHEGTTLTEVVLIRNILRLVKDKSIALLNTGHSLGADLHQFWSSRP
;
A
#
# COMPACT_ATOMS: atom_id res chain seq x y z
N MET A 1 -9.40 27.37 -11.77
CA MET A 1 -8.16 26.58 -11.95
C MET A 1 -7.98 25.74 -10.70
N ALA A 2 -8.17 24.42 -10.78
CA ALA A 2 -7.81 23.55 -9.66
C ALA A 2 -6.29 23.60 -9.48
N SER A 3 -5.81 23.82 -8.25
CA SER A 3 -4.38 23.74 -7.94
C SER A 3 -3.84 22.38 -8.37
N ILE A 4 -2.63 22.32 -8.94
CA ILE A 4 -1.92 21.07 -9.24
C ILE A 4 -1.91 20.15 -8.00
N SER A 5 -1.91 20.72 -6.79
CA SER A 5 -2.06 19.96 -5.53
C SER A 5 -3.36 19.17 -5.41
N ALA A 6 -4.47 19.63 -5.99
CA ALA A 6 -5.80 19.02 -5.88
C ALA A 6 -6.07 17.93 -6.95
N VAL A 7 -5.47 18.08 -8.14
CA VAL A 7 -5.52 17.06 -9.20
C VAL A 7 -4.54 15.92 -8.90
N VAL A 8 -3.41 16.25 -8.28
CA VAL A 8 -2.40 15.26 -7.88
C VAL A 8 -2.84 14.46 -6.64
N SER A 9 -3.68 15.01 -5.75
CA SER A 9 -4.23 14.25 -4.62
C SER A 9 -5.27 13.20 -5.03
N SER A 10 -6.07 13.46 -6.07
CA SER A 10 -7.07 12.50 -6.55
C SER A 10 -6.44 11.31 -7.27
N ALA A 11 -5.43 11.54 -8.12
CA ALA A 11 -4.72 10.47 -8.83
C ALA A 11 -4.01 9.50 -7.87
N GLN A 12 -3.36 10.03 -6.82
CA GLN A 12 -2.71 9.21 -5.79
C GLN A 12 -3.72 8.36 -5.01
N GLN A 13 -4.88 8.94 -4.70
CA GLN A 13 -5.96 8.25 -4.02
C GLN A 13 -6.58 7.16 -4.89
N ASP A 14 -6.74 7.41 -6.19
CA ASP A 14 -7.26 6.43 -7.15
C ASP A 14 -6.28 5.26 -7.32
N THR A 15 -4.97 5.53 -7.45
CA THR A 15 -3.94 4.47 -7.50
C THR A 15 -3.90 3.66 -6.20
N ALA A 16 -3.97 4.31 -5.04
CA ALA A 16 -3.99 3.63 -3.75
C ALA A 16 -5.22 2.73 -3.56
N THR A 17 -6.40 3.24 -3.94
CA THR A 17 -7.68 2.50 -3.87
C THR A 17 -7.67 1.32 -4.83
N TRP A 18 -7.17 1.51 -6.05
CA TRP A 18 -7.02 0.45 -7.05
C TRP A 18 -6.09 -0.66 -6.55
N CYS A 19 -4.93 -0.29 -5.99
CA CYS A 19 -3.96 -1.24 -5.45
C CYS A 19 -4.57 -2.08 -4.31
N ALA A 20 -5.27 -1.42 -3.38
CA ALA A 20 -5.91 -2.10 -2.28
C ALA A 20 -7.02 -3.07 -2.75
N HIS A 21 -7.82 -2.69 -3.75
CA HIS A 21 -8.81 -3.58 -4.36
C HIS A 21 -8.18 -4.80 -5.01
N LYS A 22 -7.09 -4.65 -5.76
CA LYS A 22 -6.37 -5.78 -6.38
C LYS A 22 -5.77 -6.73 -5.35
N LEU A 23 -5.48 -6.23 -4.15
CA LEU A 23 -5.01 -7.02 -3.03
C LEU A 23 -6.16 -7.65 -2.22
N GLY A 24 -7.41 -7.49 -2.67
CA GLY A 24 -8.60 -8.09 -2.07
C GLY A 24 -9.18 -7.32 -0.89
N LEU A 25 -8.87 -6.03 -0.75
CA LEU A 25 -9.43 -5.14 0.26
C LEU A 25 -10.67 -4.46 -0.33
N ALA A 26 -11.83 -5.10 -0.22
CA ALA A 26 -13.04 -4.74 -0.98
C ALA A 26 -13.70 -3.40 -0.59
N THR A 27 -13.27 -2.76 0.49
CA THR A 27 -13.93 -1.56 1.06
C THR A 27 -12.92 -0.49 1.45
N VAL A 28 -12.06 -0.09 0.51
CA VAL A 28 -11.16 1.05 0.73
C VAL A 28 -11.85 2.38 0.43
N PRO A 29 -11.89 3.33 1.39
CA PRO A 29 -12.41 4.66 1.14
C PRO A 29 -11.59 5.40 0.07
N ARG A 30 -12.26 6.22 -0.75
CA ARG A 30 -11.64 7.04 -1.82
C ARG A 30 -11.15 8.41 -1.32
N ASN A 31 -10.90 8.59 -0.03
CA ASN A 31 -10.42 9.85 0.54
C ASN A 31 -9.40 9.52 1.64
N TRP A 32 -8.27 10.22 1.68
CA TRP A 32 -7.19 9.99 2.64
C TRP A 32 -7.63 10.11 4.11
N ASP A 33 -8.46 11.09 4.45
CA ASP A 33 -8.99 11.24 5.80
C ASP A 33 -9.84 10.02 6.18
N LEU A 34 -10.69 9.57 5.26
CA LEU A 34 -11.50 8.37 5.46
C LEU A 34 -10.65 7.09 5.53
N VAL A 35 -9.58 7.00 4.72
CA VAL A 35 -8.62 5.88 4.76
C VAL A 35 -7.93 5.84 6.12
N ILE A 36 -7.44 6.98 6.62
CA ILE A 36 -6.77 7.07 7.92
C ILE A 36 -7.75 6.70 9.03
N HIS A 37 -8.96 7.25 9.04
CA HIS A 37 -9.99 6.89 10.01
C HIS A 37 -10.36 5.41 9.95
N TRP A 38 -10.49 4.85 8.74
CA TRP A 38 -10.76 3.43 8.55
C TRP A 38 -9.62 2.55 9.10
N ILE A 39 -8.36 2.84 8.73
CA ILE A 39 -7.17 2.16 9.25
C ILE A 39 -7.14 2.20 10.77
N LEU A 40 -7.39 3.36 11.39
CA LEU A 40 -7.42 3.52 12.84
C LEU A 40 -8.58 2.77 13.52
N SER A 41 -9.66 2.47 12.79
CA SER A 41 -10.80 1.71 13.29
C SER A 41 -10.61 0.19 13.26
N LEU A 42 -9.58 -0.32 12.55
CA LEU A 42 -9.38 -1.76 12.39
C LEU A 42 -9.01 -2.45 13.71
N PRO A 43 -9.48 -3.69 13.95
CA PRO A 43 -9.14 -4.46 15.15
C PRO A 43 -7.63 -4.63 15.27
N LYS A 44 -7.06 -4.22 16.41
CA LYS A 44 -5.60 -4.34 16.64
C LYS A 44 -5.19 -5.82 16.69
N ARG A 45 -4.02 -6.13 16.12
CA ARG A 45 -3.29 -7.41 16.23
C ARG A 45 -3.87 -8.64 15.50
N SER A 46 -4.90 -8.51 14.65
CA SER A 46 -5.23 -9.62 13.74
C SER A 46 -4.21 -9.68 12.58
N PRO A 47 -3.82 -10.87 12.09
CA PRO A 47 -2.94 -10.99 10.92
C PRO A 47 -3.47 -10.23 9.70
N SER A 48 -4.79 -10.28 9.47
CA SER A 48 -5.47 -9.54 8.40
C SER A 48 -5.32 -8.02 8.55
N THR A 49 -5.47 -7.49 9.77
CA THR A 49 -5.27 -6.06 10.04
C THR A 49 -3.82 -5.65 9.78
N VAL A 50 -2.86 -6.47 10.23
CA VAL A 50 -1.44 -6.18 10.03
C VAL A 50 -1.07 -6.25 8.55
N ALA A 51 -1.65 -7.18 7.79
CA ALA A 51 -1.52 -7.23 6.34
C ALA A 51 -2.07 -5.94 5.69
N ILE A 52 -3.23 -5.44 6.13
CA ILE A 52 -3.77 -4.15 5.66
C ILE A 52 -2.79 -3.01 5.95
N TYR A 53 -2.20 -2.95 7.15
CA TYR A 53 -1.20 -1.93 7.49
C TYR A 53 0.05 -2.03 6.62
N GLN A 54 0.50 -3.24 6.29
CA GLN A 54 1.65 -3.46 5.40
C GLN A 54 1.37 -2.93 3.99
N VAL A 55 0.19 -3.23 3.43
CA VAL A 55 -0.22 -2.71 2.12
C VAL A 55 -0.23 -1.19 2.11
N TRP A 56 -0.87 -0.56 3.10
CA TRP A 56 -0.96 0.90 3.12
C TRP A 56 0.37 1.59 3.29
N SER A 57 1.23 1.03 4.14
CA SER A 57 2.61 1.52 4.30
C SER A 57 3.38 1.43 2.98
N ALA A 58 3.24 0.32 2.25
CA ALA A 58 3.88 0.11 0.96
C ALA A 58 3.35 1.04 -0.13
N VAL A 59 2.02 1.22 -0.20
CA VAL A 59 1.36 2.14 -1.12
C VAL A 59 1.83 3.57 -0.88
N LEU A 60 1.81 4.04 0.37
CA LEU A 60 2.26 5.38 0.73
C LEU A 60 3.72 5.61 0.35
N PHE A 61 4.59 4.63 0.62
CA PHE A 61 6.00 4.70 0.30
C PHE A 61 6.27 4.77 -1.22
N GLU A 62 5.69 3.87 -2.01
CA GLU A 62 5.93 3.84 -3.46
C GLU A 62 5.30 5.06 -4.16
N VAL A 63 4.14 5.53 -3.69
CA VAL A 63 3.53 6.77 -4.18
C VAL A 63 4.39 8.00 -3.85
N TRP A 64 4.93 8.09 -2.65
CA TRP A 64 5.88 9.17 -2.28
C TRP A 64 7.14 9.12 -3.14
N LYS A 65 7.71 7.92 -3.32
CA LYS A 65 8.89 7.69 -4.14
C LYS A 65 8.67 8.07 -5.60
N GLU A 66 7.49 7.76 -6.14
CA GLU A 66 7.10 8.11 -7.49
C GLU A 66 7.00 9.63 -7.70
N ARG A 67 6.43 10.36 -6.73
CA ARG A 67 6.44 11.84 -6.78
C ARG A 67 7.85 12.39 -6.83
N ASN A 68 8.75 11.86 -6.00
CA ASN A 68 10.13 12.34 -5.95
C ASN A 68 10.85 12.03 -7.26
N ARG A 69 10.63 10.83 -7.83
CA ARG A 69 11.13 10.49 -9.17
C ARG A 69 10.66 11.49 -10.20
N HIS A 70 9.36 11.76 -10.28
CA HIS A 70 8.84 12.73 -11.23
C HIS A 70 9.43 14.13 -11.02
N SER A 71 9.58 14.56 -9.77
CA SER A 71 10.10 15.90 -9.43
C SER A 71 11.58 16.08 -9.76
N HIS A 72 12.39 15.03 -9.63
CA HIS A 72 13.84 15.10 -9.83
C HIS A 72 14.31 14.59 -11.19
N GLU A 73 13.65 13.57 -11.72
CA GLU A 73 14.04 12.87 -12.96
C GLU A 73 13.11 13.19 -14.13
N GLY A 74 11.95 13.81 -13.89
CA GLY A 74 10.94 14.08 -14.92
C GLY A 74 10.28 12.83 -15.50
N THR A 75 10.52 11.66 -14.91
CA THR A 75 9.99 10.38 -15.38
C THR A 75 8.86 9.88 -14.49
N THR A 76 7.94 9.11 -15.07
CA THR A 76 6.83 8.49 -14.35
C THR A 76 6.79 6.99 -14.63
N LEU A 77 6.65 6.17 -13.60
CA LEU A 77 6.48 4.73 -13.73
C LEU A 77 5.05 4.40 -14.17
N THR A 78 4.92 3.31 -14.92
CA THR A 78 3.58 2.78 -15.24
C THR A 78 2.95 2.18 -13.98
N GLU A 79 1.62 2.19 -13.93
CA GLU A 79 0.85 1.62 -12.82
C GLU A 79 1.30 0.19 -12.50
N VAL A 80 1.44 -0.65 -13.54
CA VAL A 80 1.89 -2.05 -13.42
C VAL A 80 3.21 -2.19 -12.66
N VAL A 81 4.15 -1.26 -12.88
CA VAL A 81 5.44 -1.27 -12.18
C VAL A 81 5.27 -0.87 -10.72
N LEU A 82 4.46 0.15 -10.42
CA LEU A 82 4.18 0.57 -9.04
C LEU A 82 3.55 -0.56 -8.23
N ILE A 83 2.56 -1.26 -8.80
CA ILE A 83 1.87 -2.37 -8.14
C ILE A 83 2.84 -3.52 -7.86
N ARG A 84 3.70 -3.85 -8.84
CA ARG A 84 4.72 -4.88 -8.67
C ARG A 84 5.70 -4.50 -7.55
N ASN A 85 6.10 -3.23 -7.46
CA ASN A 85 6.97 -2.76 -6.39
C ASN A 85 6.29 -2.87 -5.02
N ILE A 86 5.02 -2.48 -4.91
CA ILE A 86 4.22 -2.59 -3.69
C ILE A 86 4.13 -4.06 -3.24
N LEU A 87 3.75 -4.96 -4.15
CA LEU A 87 3.67 -6.39 -3.90
C LEU A 87 5.00 -6.99 -3.44
N ARG A 88 6.10 -6.62 -4.11
CA ARG A 88 7.43 -7.04 -3.71
C ARG A 88 7.74 -6.55 -2.29
N LEU A 89 7.48 -5.28 -1.99
CA LEU A 89 7.79 -4.69 -0.68
C LEU A 89 7.03 -5.37 0.47
N VAL A 90 5.75 -5.72 0.27
CA VAL A 90 4.98 -6.45 1.30
C VAL A 90 5.44 -7.90 1.46
N LYS A 91 5.80 -8.59 0.36
CA LYS A 91 6.36 -9.95 0.38
C LYS A 91 7.74 -9.98 1.06
N ASP A 92 8.63 -9.06 0.72
CA ASP A 92 9.95 -8.95 1.35
C ASP A 92 9.83 -8.67 2.85
N LYS A 93 8.89 -7.80 3.25
CA LYS A 93 8.63 -7.49 4.66
C LYS A 93 8.10 -8.71 5.42
N SER A 94 7.23 -9.52 4.81
CA SER A 94 6.70 -10.72 5.46
C SER A 94 7.77 -11.80 5.64
N ILE A 95 8.64 -12.00 4.63
CA ILE A 95 9.81 -12.87 4.72
C ILE A 95 10.76 -12.40 5.82
N ALA A 96 11.04 -11.10 5.91
CA ALA A 96 11.89 -10.56 6.97
C ALA A 96 11.31 -10.78 8.37
N LEU A 97 9.99 -10.60 8.55
CA LEU A 97 9.32 -10.86 9.82
C LEU A 97 9.33 -12.35 10.20
N LEU A 98 9.16 -13.24 9.22
CA LEU A 98 9.31 -14.69 9.41
C LEU A 98 10.73 -15.04 9.88
N ASN A 99 11.75 -14.56 9.15
CA ASN A 99 13.16 -14.87 9.42
C ASN A 99 13.67 -14.28 10.75
N THR A 100 13.04 -13.21 11.24
CA THR A 100 13.37 -12.59 12.54
C THR A 100 12.59 -13.19 13.72
N GLY A 101 11.73 -14.20 13.47
CA GLY A 101 10.96 -14.86 14.52
C GLY A 101 9.84 -14.00 15.12
N HIS A 102 9.38 -12.97 14.38
CA HIS A 102 8.27 -12.15 14.84
C HIS A 102 7.00 -13.00 14.95
N SER A 103 6.18 -12.79 15.98
CA SER A 103 5.02 -13.64 16.30
C SER A 103 4.00 -13.77 15.17
N LEU A 104 3.84 -12.74 14.34
CA LEU A 104 2.95 -12.72 13.17
C LEU A 104 3.66 -13.06 11.83
N GLY A 105 4.96 -13.39 11.86
CA GLY A 105 5.77 -13.56 10.64
C GLY A 105 5.26 -14.68 9.74
N ALA A 106 4.94 -15.85 10.32
CA ALA A 106 4.42 -16.99 9.58
C ALA A 106 3.05 -16.71 8.95
N ASP A 107 2.12 -16.14 9.71
CA ASP A 107 0.77 -15.81 9.23
C ASP A 107 0.82 -14.80 8.07
N LEU A 108 1.65 -13.76 8.19
CA LEU A 108 1.81 -12.75 7.15
C LEU A 108 2.49 -13.32 5.92
N HIS A 109 3.50 -14.17 6.09
CA HIS A 109 4.16 -14.82 4.96
C HIS A 109 3.17 -15.70 4.19
N GLN A 110 2.40 -16.54 4.88
CA GLN A 110 1.36 -17.36 4.25
C GLN A 110 0.29 -16.51 3.56
N PHE A 111 -0.15 -15.42 4.20
CA PHE A 111 -1.13 -14.49 3.63
C PHE A 111 -0.66 -13.91 2.29
N TRP A 112 0.61 -13.53 2.19
CA TRP A 112 1.16 -12.92 0.96
C TRP A 112 1.61 -13.94 -0.09
N SER A 113 2.01 -15.14 0.32
CA SER A 113 2.40 -16.22 -0.61
C SER A 113 1.22 -16.82 -1.36
N SER A 114 -0.01 -16.68 -0.82
CA SER A 114 -1.24 -17.17 -1.45
C SER A 114 -1.91 -16.17 -2.40
N ARG A 115 -1.37 -14.96 -2.55
CA ARG A 115 -1.92 -13.90 -3.41
C ARG A 115 -0.97 -13.58 -4.57
N PRO A 116 -1.50 -13.39 -5.79
CA PRO A 116 -0.71 -13.01 -6.96
C PRO A 116 0.09 -11.72 -6.72
#